data_AF-A0A933U3L3-F1
#
_entry.id   AF-A0A933U3L3-F1
#
_cell.length_a   1.000
_cell.length_b   1.000
_cell.length_c   1.000
_cell.angle_alpha   90.00
_cell.angle_beta   90.00
_cell.angle_gamma   90.00
#
_symmetry.space_group_name_H-M   'P 1'
#
loop_
_entity.id
_entity.type
_entity.pdbx_description
1 polymer ?
#
loop_
_entity_poly.entity_id
_entity_poly.type
_entity_poly.pdbx_seq_one_letter_code
_entity_poly.pdbx_strand_id
1 'polypeptide(L)'
;MDTAPPSRDPTAPTAAFLAGIVGILGLALALERLAARPEPVAERVEPDADLTHWSARELRALPGLGEKRAVEIVRARWDGRITGDAESLDRVEGIGPETVARVRTELARRPWCSPYAARIPPVIEP
;
A
#
# COMPACT_ATOMS: atom_id res chain seq x y z
N MET A 1 -7.18 -75.20 34.65
CA MET A 1 -6.62 -74.30 33.62
C MET A 1 -7.76 -73.40 33.19
N ASP A 2 -7.78 -72.20 33.75
CA ASP A 2 -8.86 -71.22 33.59
C ASP A 2 -8.32 -70.12 32.67
N THR A 3 -8.81 -70.06 31.43
CA THR A 3 -8.44 -69.02 30.47
C THR A 3 -9.50 -67.93 30.52
N ALA A 4 -9.19 -66.85 31.23
CA ALA A 4 -9.98 -65.62 31.23
C ALA A 4 -10.05 -65.03 29.81
N PRO A 5 -11.22 -64.55 29.34
CA PRO A 5 -11.33 -63.92 28.05
C PRO A 5 -10.63 -62.55 28.04
N PRO A 6 -10.04 -62.12 26.91
CA PRO A 6 -9.38 -60.83 26.81
C PRO A 6 -10.42 -59.69 26.93
N SER A 7 -10.17 -58.75 27.83
CA SER A 7 -10.91 -57.49 27.92
C SER A 7 -10.72 -56.69 26.63
N ARG A 8 -11.82 -56.37 25.95
CA ARG A 8 -11.81 -55.45 24.81
C ARG A 8 -11.96 -54.03 25.35
N ASP A 9 -10.90 -53.23 25.25
CA ASP A 9 -10.96 -51.81 25.58
C ASP A 9 -11.82 -51.07 24.53
N PRO A 10 -12.96 -50.45 24.92
CA PRO A 10 -13.91 -49.85 23.98
C PRO A 10 -13.52 -48.45 23.47
N THR A 11 -12.34 -47.94 23.84
CA THR A 11 -11.94 -46.54 23.63
C THR A 11 -11.16 -46.29 22.33
N ALA A 12 -10.72 -47.36 21.65
CA ALA A 12 -9.95 -47.27 20.41
C ALA A 12 -10.67 -46.58 19.22
N PRO A 13 -11.97 -46.80 18.94
CA PRO A 13 -12.59 -46.23 17.74
C PRO A 13 -12.90 -44.73 17.89
N THR A 14 -13.11 -44.24 19.10
CA THR A 14 -13.49 -42.84 19.37
C THR A 14 -12.31 -41.88 19.17
N ALA A 15 -11.10 -42.31 19.55
CA ALA A 15 -9.88 -41.53 19.36
C ALA A 15 -9.54 -41.33 17.87
N ALA A 16 -9.76 -42.36 17.04
CA ALA A 16 -9.50 -42.29 15.60
C ALA A 16 -10.46 -41.33 14.88
N PHE A 17 -11.74 -41.31 15.26
CA PHE A 17 -12.73 -40.39 14.69
C PHE A 17 -12.42 -38.92 15.04
N LEU A 18 -12.03 -38.63 16.28
CA LEU A 18 -11.67 -37.28 16.70
C LEU A 18 -10.41 -36.78 16.00
N ALA A 19 -9.39 -37.64 15.80
CA ALA A 19 -8.21 -37.29 15.02
C ALA A 19 -8.54 -36.99 13.54
N GLY A 20 -9.48 -37.74 12.95
CA GLY A 20 -9.97 -37.48 11.60
C GLY A 20 -10.68 -36.13 11.48
N ILE A 21 -11.56 -35.79 12.43
CA ILE A 21 -12.29 -34.50 12.44
C ILE A 21 -11.32 -33.33 12.65
N VAL A 22 -10.35 -33.44 13.56
CA VAL A 22 -9.34 -32.40 13.77
C VAL A 22 -8.45 -32.22 12.54
N GLY A 23 -8.09 -33.31 11.86
CA GLY A 23 -7.34 -33.26 10.60
C GLY A 23 -8.12 -32.58 9.48
N ILE A 24 -9.41 -32.93 9.31
CA ILE A 24 -10.29 -32.31 8.30
C ILE A 24 -10.58 -30.83 8.65
N LEU A 25 -10.82 -30.51 9.92
CA LEU A 25 -11.07 -29.14 10.37
C LEU A 25 -9.83 -28.26 10.23
N GLY A 26 -8.64 -28.79 10.57
CA GLY A 26 -7.36 -28.12 10.34
C GLY A 26 -7.06 -27.94 8.85
N LEU A 27 -7.35 -28.94 8.03
CA LEU A 27 -7.19 -28.86 6.58
C LEU A 27 -8.17 -27.84 5.96
N ALA A 28 -9.43 -27.83 6.39
CA ALA A 28 -10.42 -26.85 5.95
C ALA A 28 -9.99 -25.42 6.33
N LEU A 29 -9.55 -25.20 7.57
CA LEU A 29 -9.01 -23.89 7.98
C LEU A 29 -7.75 -23.49 7.20
N ALA A 30 -6.89 -24.45 6.84
CA ALA A 30 -5.70 -24.19 6.05
C ALA A 30 -6.05 -23.82 4.60
N LEU A 31 -7.04 -24.48 3.99
CA LEU A 31 -7.53 -24.17 2.65
C LEU A 31 -8.20 -22.79 2.60
N GLU A 32 -8.97 -22.42 3.62
CA GLU A 32 -9.52 -21.07 3.79
C GLU A 32 -8.41 -20.00 3.88
N ARG A 33 -7.29 -20.28 4.56
CA ARG A 33 -6.13 -19.37 4.66
C ARG A 33 -5.35 -19.23 3.35
N LEU A 34 -5.31 -20.28 2.53
CA LEU A 34 -4.70 -20.28 1.20
C LEU A 34 -5.60 -19.55 0.18
N ALA A 35 -6.92 -19.64 0.35
CA ALA A 35 -7.93 -18.96 -0.45
C ALA A 35 -8.12 -17.49 -0.06
N ALA A 36 -7.90 -17.16 1.22
CA ALA A 36 -7.65 -15.82 1.71
C ALA A 36 -6.28 -15.36 1.18
N ARG A 37 -6.23 -15.13 -0.14
CA ARG A 37 -5.21 -14.28 -0.73
C ARG A 37 -5.17 -13.05 0.16
N PRO A 38 -4.00 -12.64 0.70
CA PRO A 38 -3.92 -11.30 1.24
C PRO A 38 -4.47 -10.42 0.11
N GLU A 39 -5.57 -9.71 0.39
CA GLU A 39 -6.01 -8.62 -0.46
C GLU A 39 -4.73 -7.91 -0.84
N PRO A 40 -4.39 -7.80 -2.14
CA PRO A 40 -3.21 -7.04 -2.50
C PRO A 40 -3.49 -5.69 -1.89
N VAL A 41 -2.79 -5.37 -0.79
CA VAL A 41 -2.61 -3.99 -0.39
C VAL A 41 -2.07 -3.43 -1.67
N ALA A 42 -2.94 -2.71 -2.37
CA ALA A 42 -2.57 -1.99 -3.55
C ALA A 42 -1.51 -1.04 -3.03
N GLU A 43 -0.27 -1.51 -3.06
CA GLU A 43 0.88 -0.69 -3.29
C GLU A 43 0.51 -0.01 -4.59
N ARG A 44 -0.23 1.09 -4.43
CA ARG A 44 -0.31 2.13 -5.41
C ARG A 44 1.15 2.46 -5.57
N VAL A 45 1.76 1.84 -6.56
CA VAL A 45 2.80 2.48 -7.34
C VAL A 45 2.09 3.73 -7.83
N GLU A 46 2.11 4.75 -6.96
CA GLU A 46 1.64 6.08 -7.26
C GLU A 46 2.37 6.42 -8.55
N PRO A 47 1.66 6.89 -9.59
CA PRO A 47 2.31 7.31 -10.82
C PRO A 47 3.48 8.19 -10.42
N ASP A 48 4.66 7.88 -10.97
CA ASP A 48 6.03 8.35 -10.69
C ASP A 48 6.21 9.88 -10.77
N ALA A 49 5.27 10.60 -10.18
CA ALA A 49 5.12 12.03 -10.12
C ALA A 49 5.49 12.44 -8.71
N ASP A 50 6.70 12.07 -8.28
CA ASP A 50 7.24 12.54 -7.03
C ASP A 50 7.40 14.07 -7.09
N LEU A 51 6.38 14.76 -6.56
CA LEU A 51 6.28 16.20 -6.57
C LEU A 51 7.38 16.86 -5.74
N THR A 52 8.14 16.12 -4.91
CA THR A 52 9.28 16.68 -4.16
C THR A 52 10.45 17.03 -5.09
N HIS A 53 10.56 16.39 -6.24
CA HIS A 53 11.70 16.55 -7.15
C HIS A 53 11.44 17.56 -8.27
N TRP A 54 10.19 17.97 -8.48
CA TRP A 54 9.82 18.84 -9.60
C TRP A 54 10.37 20.26 -9.41
N SER A 55 10.89 20.87 -10.45
CA SER A 55 11.25 22.29 -10.41
C SER A 55 10.02 23.19 -10.25
N ALA A 56 10.22 24.43 -9.80
CA ALA A 56 9.14 25.44 -9.78
C ALA A 56 8.53 25.68 -11.18
N ARG A 57 9.28 25.41 -12.26
CA ARG A 57 8.77 25.50 -13.64
C ARG A 57 7.83 24.32 -13.97
N GLU A 58 8.18 23.11 -13.57
CA GLU A 58 7.34 21.92 -13.77
C GLU A 58 6.06 22.01 -12.95
N LEU A 59 6.16 22.43 -11.69
CA LEU A 59 4.98 22.68 -10.85
C LEU A 59 4.02 23.69 -11.47
N ARG A 60 4.55 24.75 -12.11
CA ARG A 60 3.73 25.76 -12.80
C ARG A 60 2.95 25.23 -14.00
N ALA A 61 3.36 24.11 -14.58
CA ALA A 61 2.64 23.48 -15.68
C ALA A 61 1.36 22.76 -15.21
N LEU A 62 1.22 22.54 -13.90
CA LEU A 62 0.04 21.88 -13.33
C LEU A 62 -1.15 22.84 -13.19
N PRO A 63 -2.39 22.33 -13.38
CA PRO A 63 -3.58 23.16 -13.42
C PRO A 63 -3.86 23.87 -12.09
N GLY A 64 -3.67 25.20 -12.11
CA GLY A 64 -3.88 26.10 -10.98
C GLY A 64 -2.76 26.07 -9.94
N LEU A 65 -1.57 25.57 -10.28
CA LEU A 65 -0.35 25.91 -9.56
C LEU A 65 0.33 27.09 -10.28
N GLY A 66 0.05 28.31 -9.81
CA GLY A 66 0.75 29.50 -10.30
C GLY A 66 2.15 29.65 -9.70
N GLU A 67 2.89 30.69 -10.11
CA GLU A 67 4.25 30.95 -9.64
C GLU A 67 4.37 31.07 -8.12
N LYS A 68 3.44 31.77 -7.48
CA LYS A 68 3.39 31.88 -6.01
C LYS A 68 3.26 30.50 -5.34
N ARG A 69 2.35 29.65 -5.85
CA ARG A 69 2.10 28.30 -5.29
C ARG A 69 3.29 27.39 -5.52
N ALA A 70 3.92 27.46 -6.69
CA ALA A 70 5.11 26.69 -6.99
C ALA A 70 6.28 27.02 -6.05
N VAL A 71 6.49 28.30 -5.73
CA VAL A 71 7.51 28.73 -4.76
C VAL A 71 7.19 28.21 -3.36
N GLU A 72 5.93 28.30 -2.93
CA GLU A 72 5.52 27.79 -1.62
C GLU A 72 5.65 26.27 -1.50
N ILE A 73 5.36 25.51 -2.56
CA ILE A 73 5.63 24.06 -2.60
C ILE A 73 7.12 23.79 -2.44
N VAL A 74 7.98 24.51 -3.17
CA VAL A 74 9.44 24.33 -3.07
C VAL A 74 9.94 24.64 -1.65
N ARG A 75 9.38 25.67 -0.98
CA ARG A 75 9.68 25.97 0.43
C ARG A 75 9.18 24.86 1.36
N ALA A 76 7.96 24.40 1.17
CA ALA A 76 7.33 23.37 1.98
C ALA A 76 8.07 22.02 1.94
N ARG A 77 8.87 21.76 0.89
CA ARG A 77 9.81 20.62 0.85
C ARG A 77 10.91 20.72 1.89
N TRP A 78 11.47 21.91 2.07
CA TRP A 78 12.55 22.15 3.04
C TRP A 78 12.05 21.97 4.48
N ASP A 79 10.77 22.24 4.71
CA ASP A 79 10.10 22.05 6.00
C ASP A 79 9.57 20.61 6.21
N GLY A 80 9.72 19.71 5.22
CA GLY A 80 9.19 18.35 5.28
C GLY A 80 7.65 18.25 5.27
N ARG A 81 6.95 19.31 4.83
CA ARG A 81 5.48 19.35 4.82
C ARG A 81 4.86 18.65 3.60
N ILE A 82 5.60 18.55 2.51
CA ILE A 82 5.20 17.87 1.27
C ILE A 82 5.76 16.45 1.29
N THR A 83 4.90 15.48 1.01
CA THR A 83 5.25 14.09 0.65
C THR A 83 4.98 13.96 -0.85
N GLY A 84 5.79 13.23 -1.62
CA GLY A 84 5.77 13.27 -3.10
C GLY A 84 4.43 13.04 -3.83
N ASP A 85 3.36 12.73 -3.11
CA ASP A 85 1.98 12.64 -3.57
C ASP A 85 1.27 14.01 -3.78
N ALA A 86 0.17 13.99 -4.55
CA ALA A 86 -0.63 15.18 -4.84
C ALA A 86 -1.44 15.66 -3.62
N GLU A 87 -1.76 14.76 -2.71
CA GLU A 87 -2.59 14.96 -1.53
C GLU A 87 -1.89 15.86 -0.51
N SER A 88 -0.56 15.79 -0.43
CA SER A 88 0.28 16.64 0.41
C SER A 88 0.24 18.11 0.01
N LEU A 89 -0.15 18.43 -1.22
CA LEU A 89 -0.28 19.80 -1.69
C LEU A 89 -1.32 20.59 -0.88
N ASP A 90 -2.31 19.92 -0.28
CA ASP A 90 -3.31 20.57 0.58
C ASP A 90 -2.69 21.18 1.85
N ARG A 91 -1.48 20.74 2.24
CA ARG A 91 -0.73 21.29 3.39
C ARG A 91 -0.01 22.60 3.07
N VAL A 92 0.00 23.04 1.81
CA VAL A 92 0.61 24.30 1.38
C VAL A 92 -0.43 25.42 1.41
N GLU A 93 -0.05 26.55 2.01
CA GLU A 93 -0.92 27.70 2.10
C GLU A 93 -1.40 28.18 0.72
N GLY A 94 -2.72 28.30 0.55
CA GLY A 94 -3.33 28.78 -0.69
C GLY A 94 -3.51 27.71 -1.78
N ILE A 95 -3.20 26.45 -1.48
CA ILE A 95 -3.69 25.28 -2.22
C ILE A 95 -4.89 24.72 -1.43
N GLY A 96 -5.97 24.41 -2.15
CA GLY A 96 -7.15 23.81 -1.56
C GLY A 96 -7.56 22.55 -2.32
N PRO A 97 -8.57 21.83 -1.81
CA PRO A 97 -8.93 20.49 -2.27
C PRO A 97 -9.34 20.45 -3.75
N GLU A 98 -9.91 21.53 -4.28
CA GLU A 98 -10.25 21.64 -5.70
C GLU A 98 -8.99 21.61 -6.59
N THR A 99 -7.93 22.32 -6.17
CA THR A 99 -6.66 22.34 -6.92
C THR A 99 -5.98 20.99 -6.84
N VAL A 100 -5.98 20.35 -5.66
CA VAL A 100 -5.48 18.99 -5.47
C VAL A 100 -6.21 18.00 -6.39
N ALA A 101 -7.53 18.06 -6.45
CA ALA A 101 -8.33 17.18 -7.31
C ALA A 101 -7.97 17.34 -8.79
N ARG A 102 -7.80 18.58 -9.29
CA ARG A 102 -7.38 18.83 -10.67
C ARG A 102 -5.97 18.32 -10.95
N VAL A 103 -5.03 18.56 -10.03
CA VAL A 103 -3.66 18.06 -10.16
C VAL A 103 -3.66 16.53 -10.22
N ARG A 104 -4.38 15.87 -9.32
CA ARG A 104 -4.52 14.41 -9.32
C ARG A 104 -5.09 13.89 -10.64
N THR A 105 -6.14 14.51 -11.17
CA THR A 105 -6.69 14.13 -12.47
C THR A 105 -5.68 14.31 -13.60
N GLU A 106 -4.88 15.38 -13.59
CA GLU A 106 -3.85 15.61 -14.60
C GLU A 106 -2.70 14.59 -14.51
N LEU A 107 -2.23 14.28 -13.29
CA LEU A 107 -1.22 13.25 -13.05
C LEU A 107 -1.70 11.84 -13.44
N ALA A 108 -2.97 11.54 -13.21
CA ALA A 108 -3.58 10.28 -13.63
C ALA A 108 -3.77 10.20 -15.15
N ARG A 109 -4.06 11.33 -15.80
CA ARG A 109 -4.30 11.40 -17.25
C ARG A 109 -3.03 11.20 -18.06
N ARG A 110 -1.91 11.69 -17.55
CA ARG A 110 -0.58 11.57 -18.16
C ARG A 110 0.38 11.22 -17.04
N PRO A 111 0.89 9.98 -16.93
CA PRO A 111 1.97 9.71 -16.00
C PRO A 111 3.14 10.62 -16.39
N TRP A 112 3.40 11.63 -15.57
CA TRP A 112 4.44 12.62 -15.82
C TRP A 112 5.78 11.94 -15.54
N CYS A 113 6.34 11.25 -16.53
CA CYS A 113 7.77 11.00 -16.52
C CYS A 113 8.44 12.37 -16.63
N SER A 114 8.89 12.95 -15.51
CA SER A 114 9.75 14.13 -15.58
C SER A 114 11.02 13.71 -16.33
N PRO A 115 11.33 14.28 -17.51
CA PRO A 115 12.60 14.02 -18.17
C PRO A 115 13.79 14.51 -17.33
N TYR A 116 13.53 15.24 -16.23
CA TYR A 116 14.51 15.71 -15.26
C TYR A 116 14.69 14.79 -14.05
N ALA A 117 13.74 13.90 -13.73
CA ALA A 117 13.88 12.93 -12.62
C ALA A 117 15.11 12.03 -12.81
N ALA A 118 15.41 11.63 -14.05
CA ALA A 118 16.60 10.84 -14.39
C ALA A 118 17.95 11.55 -14.11
N ARG A 119 17.95 12.86 -13.79
CA ARG A 119 19.16 13.65 -13.51
C ARG A 119 19.34 13.94 -12.01
N ILE A 120 18.33 13.72 -11.17
CA ILE A 120 18.43 13.98 -9.74
C ILE A 120 19.00 12.73 -9.05
N PRO A 121 20.17 12.80 -8.39
CA PRO A 121 20.69 11.64 -7.66
C PRO A 121 19.69 11.28 -6.54
N PRO A 122 19.43 9.99 -6.28
CA PRO A 122 18.57 9.58 -5.18
C PRO A 122 19.12 10.21 -3.90
N VAL A 123 18.26 10.91 -3.17
CA VAL A 123 18.59 11.43 -1.85
C VAL A 123 18.88 10.22 -0.97
N ILE A 124 20.15 10.04 -0.61
CA ILE A 124 20.57 9.03 0.36
C ILE A 124 20.08 9.53 1.72
N GLU A 125 19.01 8.94 2.24
CA GLU A 125 18.65 9.11 3.65
C GLU A 125 19.72 8.44 4.53
N PRO A 126 20.12 9.06 5.66
CA PRO A 126 21.25 8.60 6.48
C PRO A 126 21.01 7.26 7.20
#